data_AF-A0A7S0N7L1-F1
#
_entry.id   AF-A0A7S0N7L1-F1
#
_cell.length_a   1.000
_cell.length_b   1.000
_cell.length_c   1.000
_cell.angle_alpha   90.00
_cell.angle_beta   90.00
_cell.angle_gamma   90.00
#
_symmetry.space_group_name_H-M   'P 1'
#
loop_
_entity.id
_entity.type
_entity.pdbx_description
1 polymer ?
#
loop_
_entity_poly.entity_id
_entity_poly.type
_entity_poly.pdbx_seq_one_letter_code
_entity_poly.pdbx_strand_id
1 'polypeptide(L)'
;RAAAAGNSSAPAPADTAVPKFGGIEFPGSLPWREVLGRHTWFLLHAAAAAYPDDPTEEDIQAMRFLYGSLGQHYPCKVCKHHLQSQLGKGPPRRIDDSSRANLSQWVCELHNEVTWMKGKAVFDCDGRRLDLMYRKDPAECRTDGPGVKGWDAVAWERDPAAGHPEMEPVAGWRLEDLEALLGRAAQYSVLDEEEAAGVRAAAASGATPRAEAVEELNRRLRRVLQLEARARRLEPK
;
A
#
# COMPACT_ATOMS: atom_id res chain seq x y z
N ARG A 1 58.00 27.95 29.47
CA ARG A 1 57.32 27.02 28.53
C ARG A 1 56.15 26.39 29.29
N ALA A 2 54.93 26.80 28.96
CA ALA A 2 53.71 26.41 29.67
C ALA A 2 53.25 25.00 29.26
N ALA A 3 52.73 24.24 30.22
CA ALA A 3 52.15 22.92 30.03
C ALA A 3 50.77 23.02 29.37
N ALA A 4 50.53 22.24 28.31
CA ALA A 4 49.23 22.14 27.64
C ALA A 4 48.35 21.10 28.35
N ALA A 5 47.20 21.55 28.86
CA ALA A 5 46.14 20.69 29.39
C ALA A 5 45.40 19.99 28.23
N GLY A 6 45.31 18.66 28.31
CA GLY A 6 44.53 17.85 27.38
C GLY A 6 43.04 17.96 27.66
N ASN A 7 42.25 18.34 26.65
CA ASN A 7 40.79 18.30 26.70
C ASN A 7 40.31 16.95 26.13
N SER A 8 40.02 15.99 27.01
CA SER A 8 39.26 14.80 26.63
C SER A 8 37.76 15.11 26.69
N SER A 9 37.16 15.42 25.54
CA SER A 9 35.70 15.46 25.44
C SER A 9 35.15 14.04 25.40
N ALA A 10 34.46 13.62 26.47
CA ALA A 10 33.67 12.38 26.47
C ALA A 10 32.57 12.45 25.39
N PRO A 11 32.20 11.32 24.76
CA PRO A 11 31.10 11.32 23.80
C PRO A 11 29.78 11.65 24.51
N ALA A 12 28.98 12.51 23.89
CA ALA A 12 27.65 12.86 24.38
C ALA A 12 26.77 11.59 24.54
N PRO A 13 25.88 11.54 25.54
CA PRO A 13 25.00 10.39 25.73
C PRO A 13 24.11 10.22 24.49
N ALA A 14 24.01 8.97 24.04
CA ALA A 14 23.12 8.60 22.94
C ALA A 14 21.68 9.00 23.32
N ASP A 15 21.09 9.83 22.49
CA ASP A 15 19.74 10.35 22.64
C ASP A 15 18.75 9.17 22.75
N THR A 16 18.21 8.93 23.94
CA THR A 16 17.27 7.84 24.24
C THR A 16 15.85 8.13 23.74
N ALA A 17 15.69 9.07 22.81
CA ALA A 17 14.41 9.41 22.23
C ALA A 17 13.88 8.22 21.41
N VAL A 18 12.83 7.57 21.92
CA VAL A 18 12.06 6.57 21.19
C VAL A 18 11.61 7.21 19.88
N PRO A 19 12.03 6.70 18.71
CA PRO A 19 11.72 7.37 17.47
C PRO A 19 10.22 7.21 17.18
N LYS A 20 9.52 8.34 17.18
CA LYS A 20 8.08 8.42 16.92
C LYS A 20 7.84 8.29 15.42
N PHE A 21 7.23 7.19 14.99
CA PHE A 21 6.79 7.00 13.61
C PHE A 21 5.27 6.84 13.58
N GLY A 22 4.57 7.73 12.85
CA GLY A 22 3.12 7.64 12.66
C GLY A 22 2.27 7.81 13.93
N GLY A 23 2.81 8.39 15.01
CA GLY A 23 2.08 8.57 16.27
C GLY A 23 1.89 7.29 17.10
N ILE A 24 2.47 6.16 16.68
CA ILE A 24 2.44 4.90 17.43
C ILE A 24 3.72 4.81 18.26
N GLU A 25 3.59 4.92 19.58
CA GLU A 25 4.66 4.62 20.51
C GLU A 25 4.84 3.09 20.56
N PHE A 26 5.95 2.59 20.00
CA PHE A 26 6.29 1.18 20.15
C PHE A 26 6.87 0.98 21.55
N PRO A 27 6.26 0.15 22.42
CA PRO A 27 6.84 -0.19 23.72
C PRO A 27 8.08 -1.07 23.48
N GLY A 28 9.24 -0.43 23.29
CA GLY A 28 10.52 -1.11 23.11
C GLY A 28 11.49 -0.36 22.20
N SER A 29 12.76 -0.32 22.59
CA SER A 29 13.89 0.35 21.94
C SER A 29 14.31 -0.26 20.58
N LEU A 30 13.41 -0.94 19.86
CA LEU A 30 13.76 -1.60 18.60
C LEU A 30 13.91 -0.56 17.47
N PRO A 31 14.97 -0.63 16.64
CA PRO A 31 15.10 0.25 15.49
C PRO A 31 13.92 0.07 14.53
N TRP A 32 13.49 1.16 13.86
CA TRP A 32 12.34 1.14 12.93
C TRP A 32 12.45 0.07 11.83
N ARG A 33 13.67 -0.19 11.34
CA ARG A 33 13.95 -1.23 10.34
C ARG A 33 13.61 -2.62 10.85
N GLU A 34 13.78 -2.85 12.15
CA GLU A 34 13.47 -4.11 12.78
C GLU A 34 11.97 -4.27 12.97
N VAL A 35 11.27 -3.22 13.42
CA VAL A 35 9.80 -3.21 13.51
C VAL A 35 9.18 -3.49 12.14
N LEU A 36 9.55 -2.70 11.13
CA LEU A 36 9.10 -2.87 9.75
C LEU A 36 9.40 -4.29 9.23
N GLY A 37 10.61 -4.78 9.47
CA GLY A 37 11.03 -6.11 9.06
C GLY A 37 10.19 -7.22 9.69
N ARG A 38 9.94 -7.17 11.01
CA ARG A 38 9.13 -8.17 11.72
C ARG A 38 7.71 -8.25 11.17
N HIS A 39 7.07 -7.10 10.94
CA HIS A 39 5.72 -7.05 10.37
C HIS A 39 5.67 -7.54 8.92
N THR A 40 6.66 -7.15 8.11
CA THR A 40 6.73 -7.59 6.71
C THR A 40 6.95 -9.10 6.62
N TRP A 41 7.86 -9.66 7.43
CA TRP A 41 8.06 -11.11 7.45
C TRP A 41 6.82 -11.85 7.91
N PHE A 42 6.11 -11.36 8.93
CA PHE A 42 4.84 -11.96 9.34
C PHE A 42 3.83 -11.99 8.20
N LEU A 43 3.66 -10.87 7.48
CA LEU A 43 2.78 -10.81 6.30
C LEU A 43 3.19 -11.84 5.23
N LEU A 44 4.47 -11.89 4.86
CA LEU A 44 4.96 -12.80 3.81
C LEU A 44 4.77 -14.27 4.17
N HIS A 45 5.10 -14.63 5.42
CA HIS A 45 4.90 -16.01 5.90
C HIS A 45 3.42 -16.38 5.98
N ALA A 46 2.56 -15.47 6.47
CA ALA A 46 1.12 -15.71 6.50
C ALA A 46 0.51 -15.81 5.10
N ALA A 47 0.95 -14.98 4.15
CA ALA A 47 0.53 -15.04 2.75
C ALA A 47 0.93 -16.37 2.10
N ALA A 48 2.16 -16.85 2.34
CA ALA A 48 2.61 -18.15 1.84
C ALA A 48 1.85 -19.32 2.49
N ALA A 49 1.52 -19.23 3.79
CA ALA A 49 0.74 -20.25 4.49
C ALA A 49 -0.73 -20.30 4.04
N ALA A 50 -1.27 -19.18 3.54
CA ALA A 50 -2.62 -19.08 2.97
C ALA A 50 -2.67 -19.33 1.46
N TYR A 51 -1.51 -19.51 0.81
CA TYR A 51 -1.42 -19.78 -0.62
C TYR A 51 -2.10 -21.12 -0.97
N PRO A 52 -2.66 -21.31 -2.18
CA PRO A 52 -3.30 -22.57 -2.55
C PRO A 52 -2.28 -23.72 -2.70
N ASP A 53 -2.71 -24.94 -2.37
CA ASP A 53 -1.90 -26.13 -2.63
C ASP A 53 -1.76 -26.40 -4.15
N ASP A 54 -2.77 -26.03 -4.94
CA ASP A 54 -2.81 -26.03 -6.41
C ASP A 54 -3.13 -24.61 -6.91
N PRO A 55 -2.13 -23.74 -7.08
CA PRO A 55 -2.34 -22.33 -7.41
C PRO A 55 -2.70 -22.12 -8.87
N THR A 56 -3.57 -21.15 -9.15
CA THR A 56 -3.85 -20.73 -10.53
C THR A 56 -2.72 -19.84 -11.08
N GLU A 57 -2.74 -19.56 -12.38
CA GLU A 57 -1.79 -18.62 -12.99
C GLU A 57 -1.92 -17.21 -12.38
N GLU A 58 -3.14 -16.81 -12.04
CA GLU A 58 -3.41 -15.54 -11.36
C GLU A 58 -2.81 -15.50 -9.96
N ASP A 59 -2.92 -16.60 -9.19
CA ASP A 59 -2.28 -16.72 -7.87
C ASP A 59 -0.76 -16.60 -7.97
N ILE A 60 -0.15 -17.33 -8.90
CA ILE A 60 1.29 -17.30 -9.19
C ILE A 60 1.72 -15.87 -9.54
N GLN A 61 1.02 -15.24 -10.47
CA GLN A 61 1.38 -13.91 -10.95
C GLN A 61 1.21 -12.85 -9.84
N ALA A 62 0.11 -12.88 -9.09
CA ALA A 62 -0.12 -11.99 -7.95
C ALA A 62 0.99 -12.12 -6.89
N MET A 63 1.38 -13.36 -6.57
CA MET A 63 2.44 -13.62 -5.60
C MET A 63 3.80 -13.10 -6.08
N ARG A 64 4.14 -13.31 -7.36
CA ARG A 64 5.36 -12.74 -7.96
C ARG A 64 5.34 -11.21 -7.92
N PHE A 65 4.20 -10.58 -8.21
CA PHE A 65 4.05 -9.13 -8.12
C PHE A 65 4.21 -8.61 -6.70
N LEU A 66 3.75 -9.33 -5.68
CA LEU A 66 3.97 -8.96 -4.28
C LEU A 66 5.47 -8.84 -3.96
N TYR A 67 6.26 -9.87 -4.27
CA TYR A 67 7.71 -9.84 -4.01
C TYR A 67 8.44 -8.82 -4.90
N GLY A 68 8.07 -8.71 -6.17
CA GLY A 68 8.62 -7.71 -7.09
C GLY A 68 8.36 -6.28 -6.60
N SER A 69 7.13 -6.01 -6.16
CA SER A 69 6.71 -4.71 -5.60
C SER A 69 7.48 -4.37 -4.33
N LEU A 70 7.73 -5.34 -3.43
CA LEU A 70 8.63 -5.15 -2.30
C LEU A 70 10.06 -4.84 -2.78
N GLY A 71 10.55 -5.55 -3.79
CA GLY A 71 11.81 -5.24 -4.45
C GLY A 71 11.89 -3.83 -5.03
N GLN A 72 10.76 -3.18 -5.36
CA GLN A 72 10.72 -1.81 -5.87
C GLN A 72 10.50 -0.76 -4.78
N HIS A 73 9.66 -1.04 -3.78
CA HIS A 73 9.13 -0.02 -2.86
C HIS A 73 9.45 -0.24 -1.38
N TYR A 74 10.19 -1.29 -1.01
CA TYR A 74 10.50 -1.53 0.40
C TYR A 74 11.28 -0.33 1.00
N PRO A 75 10.79 0.30 2.09
CA PRO A 75 11.30 1.60 2.57
C PRO A 75 12.79 1.62 2.95
N CYS A 76 13.33 0.49 3.39
CA CYS A 76 14.75 0.36 3.68
C CYS A 76 15.55 0.12 2.38
N LYS A 77 16.24 1.14 1.86
CA LYS A 77 17.03 1.06 0.61
C LYS A 77 18.01 -0.12 0.54
N VAL A 78 18.77 -0.36 1.62
CA VAL A 78 19.73 -1.49 1.69
C VAL A 78 18.98 -2.83 1.66
N CYS A 79 17.88 -2.94 2.39
CA CYS A 79 17.07 -4.15 2.44
C CYS A 79 16.42 -4.43 1.08
N LYS A 80 15.89 -3.39 0.42
CA LYS A 80 15.34 -3.43 -0.95
C LYS A 80 16.37 -3.94 -1.95
N HIS A 81 17.57 -3.35 -1.99
CA HIS A 81 18.62 -3.78 -2.92
C HIS A 81 19.04 -5.22 -2.68
N HIS A 82 19.11 -5.65 -1.41
CA HIS A 82 19.37 -7.04 -1.10
C HIS A 82 18.26 -7.95 -1.63
N LEU A 83 16.98 -7.62 -1.41
CA LEU A 83 15.85 -8.37 -1.97
C LEU A 83 15.90 -8.44 -3.49
N GLN A 84 16.19 -7.34 -4.18
CA GLN A 84 16.36 -7.32 -5.64
C GLN A 84 17.46 -8.29 -6.10
N SER A 85 18.60 -8.31 -5.40
CA SER A 85 19.68 -9.25 -5.69
C SER A 85 19.27 -10.71 -5.46
N GLN A 86 18.37 -10.97 -4.50
CA GLN A 86 17.85 -12.30 -4.23
C GLN A 86 16.88 -12.77 -5.32
N LEU A 87 15.95 -11.90 -5.69
CA LEU A 87 14.95 -12.18 -6.74
C LEU A 87 15.59 -12.35 -8.12
N GLY A 88 16.75 -11.74 -8.37
CA GLY A 88 17.52 -11.91 -9.61
C GLY A 88 18.32 -13.21 -9.71
N LYS A 89 18.35 -14.06 -8.67
CA LYS A 89 19.07 -15.35 -8.71
C LYS A 89 18.29 -16.37 -9.53
N GLY A 90 19.01 -17.16 -10.34
CA GLY A 90 18.44 -18.28 -11.09
C GLY A 90 18.06 -19.49 -10.21
N PRO A 91 17.54 -20.57 -10.83
CA PRO A 91 17.31 -21.85 -10.15
C PRO A 91 18.55 -22.33 -9.34
N PRO A 92 18.37 -22.94 -8.15
CA PRO A 92 17.11 -23.22 -7.46
C PRO A 92 16.58 -22.06 -6.60
N ARG A 93 17.28 -20.91 -6.54
CA ARG A 93 16.94 -19.80 -5.63
C ARG A 93 15.82 -18.88 -6.12
N ARG A 94 15.42 -19.03 -7.39
CA ARG A 94 14.20 -18.39 -7.89
C ARG A 94 13.02 -18.76 -6.99
N ILE A 95 12.00 -17.91 -6.95
CA ILE A 95 10.74 -18.23 -6.28
C ILE A 95 10.19 -19.59 -6.73
N ASP A 96 9.84 -20.43 -5.74
CA ASP A 96 9.12 -21.68 -5.98
C ASP A 96 7.68 -21.51 -5.54
N ASP A 97 6.84 -21.08 -6.47
CA ASP A 97 5.42 -20.81 -6.31
C ASP A 97 4.54 -21.93 -6.87
N SER A 98 5.11 -23.14 -7.04
CA SER A 98 4.39 -24.29 -7.61
C SER A 98 3.36 -24.91 -6.67
N SER A 99 3.43 -24.62 -5.36
CA SER A 99 2.45 -25.01 -4.36
C SER A 99 2.64 -24.17 -3.10
N ARG A 100 1.63 -24.17 -2.21
CA ARG A 100 1.72 -23.60 -0.87
C ARG A 100 2.94 -24.06 -0.08
N ALA A 101 3.22 -25.37 -0.09
CA ALA A 101 4.32 -25.96 0.66
C ALA A 101 5.68 -25.44 0.14
N ASN A 102 5.84 -25.44 -1.19
CA ASN A 102 7.07 -24.96 -1.84
C ASN A 102 7.27 -23.46 -1.62
N LEU A 103 6.20 -22.67 -1.71
CA LEU A 103 6.27 -21.24 -1.45
C LEU A 103 6.62 -20.94 0.00
N SER A 104 5.99 -21.64 0.95
CA SER A 104 6.28 -21.47 2.39
C SER A 104 7.74 -21.81 2.72
N GLN A 105 8.25 -22.90 2.13
CA GLN A 105 9.65 -23.28 2.22
C GLN A 105 10.56 -22.18 1.65
N TRP A 106 10.29 -21.71 0.43
CA TRP A 106 11.09 -20.67 -0.22
C TRP A 106 11.11 -19.36 0.58
N VAL A 107 9.98 -18.93 1.15
CA VAL A 107 9.92 -17.73 2.00
C VAL A 107 10.76 -17.91 3.28
N CYS A 108 10.73 -19.10 3.87
CA CYS A 108 11.59 -19.42 5.00
C CYS A 108 13.08 -19.36 4.65
N GLU A 109 13.46 -19.93 3.52
CA GLU A 109 14.85 -19.90 3.03
C GLU A 109 15.33 -18.47 2.73
N LEU A 110 14.50 -17.66 2.07
CA LEU A 110 14.76 -16.25 1.83
C LEU A 110 14.96 -15.48 3.15
N HIS A 111 14.13 -15.74 4.16
CA HIS A 111 14.26 -15.13 5.48
C HIS A 111 15.53 -15.60 6.20
N ASN A 112 15.91 -16.87 6.02
CA ASN A 112 17.15 -17.42 6.56
C ASN A 112 18.40 -16.78 5.95
N GLU A 113 18.39 -16.38 4.68
CA GLU A 113 19.51 -15.64 4.10
C GLU A 113 19.74 -14.31 4.83
N VAL A 114 18.67 -13.58 5.17
CA VAL A 114 18.77 -12.35 5.97
C VAL A 114 19.19 -12.63 7.41
N THR A 115 18.68 -13.71 8.00
CA THR A 115 19.02 -14.13 9.37
C THR A 115 20.51 -14.48 9.48
N TRP A 116 21.03 -15.22 8.51
CA TRP A 116 22.44 -15.60 8.42
C TRP A 116 23.35 -14.37 8.27
N MET A 117 23.03 -13.43 7.38
CA MET A 117 23.80 -12.18 7.23
C MET A 117 23.82 -11.33 8.51
N LYS A 118 22.81 -11.45 9.36
CA LYS A 118 22.75 -10.79 10.66
C LYS A 118 23.50 -11.54 11.76
N GLY A 119 24.20 -12.63 11.43
CA GLY A 119 24.94 -13.47 12.38
C GLY A 119 24.03 -14.22 13.35
N LYS A 120 22.76 -14.47 12.98
CA LYS A 120 21.79 -15.20 13.81
C LYS A 120 21.68 -16.65 13.35
N ALA A 121 21.25 -17.52 14.27
CA ALA A 121 20.98 -18.92 13.95
C ALA A 121 19.85 -19.02 12.91
N VAL A 122 20.06 -19.88 11.90
CA VAL A 122 19.05 -20.17 10.89
C VAL A 122 17.86 -20.90 11.51
N PHE A 123 16.67 -20.63 10.99
CA PHE A 123 15.44 -21.28 11.38
C PHE A 123 15.25 -22.60 10.61
N ASP A 124 14.73 -23.62 11.26
CA ASP A 124 14.37 -24.89 10.63
C ASP A 124 13.08 -24.73 9.82
N CYS A 125 13.18 -24.81 8.50
CA CYS A 125 12.08 -24.59 7.57
C CYS A 125 11.09 -25.75 7.46
N ASP A 126 11.11 -26.73 8.38
CA ASP A 126 10.11 -27.80 8.44
C ASP A 126 8.67 -27.27 8.23
N GLY A 127 7.97 -27.85 7.24
CA GLY A 127 6.66 -27.38 6.81
C GLY A 127 5.60 -27.44 7.91
N ARG A 128 5.65 -28.44 8.81
CA ARG A 128 4.72 -28.52 9.94
C ARG A 128 4.96 -27.37 10.92
N ARG A 129 6.21 -27.02 11.18
CA ARG A 129 6.57 -25.88 12.03
C ARG A 129 6.09 -24.55 11.43
N LEU A 130 6.27 -24.36 10.13
CA LEU A 130 5.76 -23.17 9.42
C LEU A 130 4.23 -23.08 9.52
N ASP A 131 3.52 -24.19 9.30
CA ASP A 131 2.07 -24.24 9.41
C ASP A 131 1.59 -23.89 10.83
N LEU A 132 2.22 -24.44 11.87
CA LEU A 132 1.86 -24.12 13.27
C LEU A 132 2.01 -22.64 13.61
N MET A 133 2.94 -21.93 12.96
CA MET A 133 3.19 -20.52 13.22
C MET A 133 2.26 -19.59 12.44
N TYR A 134 2.04 -19.91 11.16
CA TYR A 134 1.48 -18.95 10.21
C TYR A 134 0.15 -19.38 9.59
N ARG A 135 -0.16 -20.68 9.55
CA ARG A 135 -1.43 -21.14 9.00
C ARG A 135 -2.55 -20.82 9.98
N LYS A 136 -3.58 -20.13 9.49
CA LYS A 136 -4.79 -19.80 10.26
C LYS A 136 -5.94 -20.67 9.78
N ASP A 137 -6.87 -20.95 10.69
CA ASP A 137 -8.08 -21.70 10.37
C ASP A 137 -8.99 -20.81 9.50
N PRO A 138 -9.34 -21.22 8.27
CA PRO A 138 -10.29 -20.48 7.43
C PRO A 138 -11.63 -20.21 8.13
N ALA A 139 -12.04 -21.06 9.09
CA ALA A 139 -13.28 -20.89 9.84
C ALA A 139 -13.26 -19.68 10.79
N GLU A 140 -12.09 -19.18 11.18
CA GLU A 140 -11.97 -17.95 11.98
C GLU A 140 -12.34 -16.70 11.17
N CYS A 141 -12.23 -16.76 9.83
CA CYS A 141 -12.50 -15.65 8.92
C CYS A 141 -13.92 -15.74 8.36
N ARG A 142 -14.88 -15.06 9.01
CA ARG A 142 -16.24 -14.88 8.47
C ARG A 142 -16.27 -13.73 7.48
N THR A 143 -16.76 -13.97 6.28
CA THR A 143 -17.01 -12.94 5.27
C THR A 143 -18.51 -12.64 5.20
N ASP A 144 -18.92 -11.44 5.60
CA ASP A 144 -20.31 -10.98 5.44
C ASP A 144 -20.48 -10.38 4.04
N GLY A 145 -20.66 -11.23 3.02
CA GLY A 145 -20.97 -10.81 1.65
C GLY A 145 -20.31 -11.67 0.56
N PRO A 146 -20.76 -11.55 -0.69
CA PRO A 146 -20.11 -12.22 -1.80
C PRO A 146 -18.75 -11.54 -2.03
N GLY A 147 -17.65 -12.25 -1.79
CA GLY A 147 -16.34 -11.81 -2.27
C GLY A 147 -16.38 -11.51 -3.77
N VAL A 148 -15.44 -10.71 -4.26
CA VAL A 148 -15.35 -10.41 -5.70
C VAL A 148 -15.07 -11.71 -6.45
N LYS A 149 -16.10 -12.26 -7.10
CA LYS A 149 -15.95 -13.47 -7.93
C LYS A 149 -15.08 -13.13 -9.12
N GLY A 150 -14.01 -13.90 -9.32
CA GLY A 150 -13.08 -13.70 -10.44
C GLY A 150 -12.10 -12.54 -10.22
N TRP A 151 -11.68 -12.27 -8.97
CA TRP A 151 -10.56 -11.36 -8.72
C TRP A 151 -9.31 -11.81 -9.50
N ASP A 152 -8.74 -10.89 -10.27
CA ASP A 152 -7.53 -11.10 -11.05
C ASP A 152 -6.61 -9.88 -10.85
N ALA A 153 -5.45 -10.11 -10.24
CA ALA A 153 -4.47 -9.06 -9.96
C ALA A 153 -3.89 -8.44 -11.25
N VAL A 154 -3.86 -9.19 -12.35
CA VAL A 154 -3.35 -8.77 -13.66
C VAL A 154 -4.36 -7.86 -14.34
N ALA A 155 -5.64 -8.23 -14.30
CA ALA A 155 -6.72 -7.37 -14.75
C ALA A 155 -6.71 -6.05 -13.97
N TRP A 156 -6.56 -6.10 -12.65
CA TRP A 156 -6.45 -4.91 -11.81
C TRP A 156 -5.22 -4.05 -12.14
N GLU A 157 -4.06 -4.65 -12.40
CA GLU A 157 -2.85 -3.90 -12.79
C GLU A 157 -3.04 -3.16 -14.12
N ARG A 158 -3.68 -3.80 -15.10
CA ARG A 158 -3.90 -3.21 -16.43
C ARG A 158 -4.92 -2.09 -16.41
N ASP A 159 -6.02 -2.30 -15.70
CA ASP A 159 -7.07 -1.31 -15.53
C ASP A 159 -7.72 -1.45 -14.15
N PRO A 160 -7.22 -0.70 -13.15
CA PRO A 160 -7.80 -0.71 -11.81
C PRO A 160 -9.28 -0.34 -11.80
N ALA A 161 -9.76 0.45 -12.78
CA ALA A 161 -11.15 0.87 -12.88
C ALA A 161 -12.06 -0.21 -13.49
N ALA A 162 -11.52 -1.16 -14.27
CA ALA A 162 -12.29 -2.25 -14.87
C ALA A 162 -12.68 -3.36 -13.88
N GLY A 163 -11.90 -3.53 -12.80
CA GLY A 163 -12.12 -4.59 -11.78
C GLY A 163 -13.03 -4.19 -10.62
N HIS A 164 -13.44 -2.92 -10.54
CA HIS A 164 -14.42 -2.48 -9.57
C HIS A 164 -15.81 -2.60 -10.21
N PRO A 165 -16.75 -3.42 -9.69
CA PRO A 165 -18.16 -3.17 -9.98
C PRO A 165 -18.39 -1.71 -9.64
N GLU A 166 -18.97 -0.95 -10.57
CA GLU A 166 -19.24 0.48 -10.50
C GLU A 166 -19.53 0.85 -9.04
N MET A 167 -18.51 1.33 -8.33
CA MET A 167 -18.68 1.54 -6.89
C MET A 167 -19.65 2.70 -6.79
N GLU A 168 -20.85 2.44 -6.31
CA GLU A 168 -21.77 3.47 -5.83
C GLU A 168 -20.92 4.49 -5.08
N PRO A 169 -20.83 5.73 -5.56
CA PRO A 169 -19.82 6.65 -5.09
C PRO A 169 -19.95 6.80 -3.59
N VAL A 170 -18.93 6.36 -2.85
CA VAL A 170 -18.84 6.56 -1.40
C VAL A 170 -19.04 8.05 -1.16
N ALA A 171 -20.13 8.41 -0.48
CA ALA A 171 -20.46 9.79 -0.18
C ALA A 171 -19.26 10.43 0.54
N GLY A 172 -18.51 11.28 -0.17
CA GLY A 172 -17.34 12.00 0.37
C GLY A 172 -16.06 11.94 -0.46
N TRP A 173 -15.94 11.06 -1.47
CA TRP A 173 -14.72 10.98 -2.31
C TRP A 173 -14.97 11.24 -3.79
N ARG A 174 -15.75 12.29 -4.12
CA ARG A 174 -15.74 12.87 -5.47
C ARG A 174 -14.80 14.07 -5.50
N LEU A 175 -13.95 14.10 -6.54
CA LEU A 175 -12.77 14.93 -6.68
C LEU A 175 -13.01 16.46 -6.71
N GLU A 176 -14.26 16.93 -6.69
CA GLU A 176 -14.61 18.33 -6.44
C GLU A 176 -15.90 18.42 -5.60
N ASP A 177 -15.84 19.12 -4.47
CA ASP A 177 -17.01 19.43 -3.66
C ASP A 177 -17.98 20.36 -4.40
N LEU A 178 -19.29 20.28 -4.09
CA LEU A 178 -20.33 21.09 -4.73
C LEU A 178 -19.98 22.58 -4.78
N GLU A 179 -19.40 23.13 -3.70
CA GLU A 179 -18.99 24.55 -3.65
C GLU A 179 -17.85 24.87 -4.63
N ALA A 180 -16.92 23.94 -4.85
CA ALA A 180 -15.84 24.13 -5.82
C ALA A 180 -16.38 24.16 -7.25
N LEU A 181 -17.35 23.29 -7.56
CA LEU A 181 -18.03 23.28 -8.86
C LEU A 181 -18.87 24.53 -9.07
N LEU A 182 -19.56 25.01 -8.03
CA LEU A 182 -20.33 26.26 -8.10
C LEU A 182 -19.42 27.48 -8.29
N GLY A 183 -18.27 27.53 -7.60
CA GLY A 183 -17.26 28.56 -7.82
C GLY A 183 -16.73 28.58 -9.26
N ARG A 184 -16.45 27.40 -9.83
CA ARG A 184 -16.07 27.28 -11.25
C ARG A 184 -17.21 27.66 -12.17
N ALA A 185 -18.44 27.24 -11.87
CA ALA A 185 -19.60 27.56 -12.69
C ALA A 185 -19.82 29.06 -12.78
N ALA A 186 -19.68 29.79 -11.66
CA ALA A 186 -19.70 31.24 -11.64
C ALA A 186 -18.52 31.85 -12.41
N GLN A 187 -17.29 31.39 -12.15
CA GLN A 187 -16.08 31.89 -12.80
C GLN A 187 -16.13 31.78 -14.34
N TYR A 188 -16.65 30.67 -14.85
CA TYR A 188 -16.74 30.39 -16.28
C TYR A 188 -18.12 30.71 -16.87
N SER A 189 -18.97 31.43 -16.13
CA SER A 189 -20.31 31.86 -16.55
C SER A 189 -21.19 30.71 -17.07
N VAL A 190 -21.02 29.53 -16.48
CA VAL A 190 -21.88 28.37 -16.68
C VAL A 190 -23.15 28.49 -15.85
N LEU A 191 -23.06 29.16 -14.70
CA LEU A 191 -24.17 29.62 -13.89
C LEU A 191 -23.92 31.08 -13.48
N ASP A 192 -24.99 31.84 -13.28
CA ASP A 192 -24.90 33.09 -12.52
C ASP A 192 -25.01 32.87 -11.01
N GLU A 193 -24.86 33.94 -10.22
CA GLU A 193 -24.87 33.87 -8.75
C GLU A 193 -26.24 33.46 -8.19
N GLU A 194 -27.34 33.80 -8.87
CA GLU A 194 -28.69 33.44 -8.45
C GLU A 194 -28.94 31.95 -8.69
N GLU A 195 -28.56 31.45 -9.86
CA GLU A 195 -28.63 30.04 -10.21
C GLU A 195 -27.73 29.20 -9.28
N ALA A 196 -26.51 29.66 -9.00
CA ALA A 196 -25.62 29.01 -8.06
C ALA A 196 -26.21 28.96 -6.64
N ALA A 197 -26.83 30.07 -6.18
CA ALA A 197 -27.54 30.11 -4.91
C ALA A 197 -28.74 29.17 -4.87
N GLY A 198 -29.49 29.07 -5.97
CA GLY A 198 -30.59 28.12 -6.14
C GLY A 198 -30.14 26.67 -5.99
N VAL A 199 -29.02 26.30 -6.62
CA VAL A 199 -28.43 24.95 -6.48
C VAL A 199 -27.96 24.68 -5.05
N ARG A 200 -27.34 25.65 -4.37
CA ARG A 200 -26.96 25.51 -2.94
C ARG A 200 -28.18 25.26 -2.06
N ALA A 201 -29.25 26.04 -2.25
CA ALA A 201 -30.48 25.93 -1.47
C ALA A 201 -31.20 24.59 -1.72
N ALA A 202 -31.26 24.13 -2.98
CA ALA A 202 -31.84 22.85 -3.34
C ALA A 202 -31.05 21.67 -2.72
N ALA A 203 -29.72 21.75 -2.72
CA ALA A 203 -28.87 20.74 -2.10
C ALA A 203 -28.98 20.73 -0.56
N ALA A 204 -29.06 21.91 0.08
CA ALA A 204 -29.18 22.04 1.53
C ALA A 204 -30.55 21.59 2.07
N SER A 205 -31.61 21.81 1.30
CA SER A 205 -32.98 21.40 1.66
C SER A 205 -33.27 19.92 1.31
N GLY A 206 -32.38 19.25 0.58
CA GLY A 206 -32.60 17.89 0.08
C GLY A 206 -33.57 17.82 -1.12
N ALA A 207 -34.04 18.96 -1.65
CA ALA A 207 -34.88 19.02 -2.83
C ALA A 207 -34.17 18.48 -4.08
N THR A 208 -32.85 18.64 -4.15
CA THR A 208 -31.98 17.94 -5.10
C THR A 208 -30.86 17.29 -4.32
N PRO A 209 -30.70 15.95 -4.38
CA PRO A 209 -29.57 15.28 -3.74
C PRO A 209 -28.25 15.93 -4.13
N ARG A 210 -27.38 16.22 -3.16
CA ARG A 210 -26.03 16.80 -3.42
C ARG A 210 -25.30 16.03 -4.52
N ALA A 211 -25.47 14.71 -4.55
CA ALA A 211 -24.89 13.84 -5.55
C ALA A 211 -25.29 14.16 -6.99
N GLU A 212 -26.58 14.44 -7.20
CA GLU A 212 -27.16 14.79 -8.50
C GLU A 212 -26.72 16.18 -8.93
N ALA A 213 -26.71 17.15 -8.01
CA ALA A 213 -26.21 18.49 -8.28
C ALA A 213 -24.73 18.49 -8.71
N VAL A 214 -23.89 17.67 -8.06
CA VAL A 214 -22.48 17.49 -8.44
C VAL A 214 -22.36 16.86 -9.83
N GLU A 215 -23.17 15.84 -10.16
CA GLU A 215 -23.13 15.20 -11.47
C GLU A 215 -23.54 16.17 -12.59
N GLU A 216 -24.60 16.93 -12.38
CA GLU A 216 -25.08 17.92 -13.34
C GLU A 216 -24.04 19.03 -13.58
N LEU A 217 -23.44 19.57 -12.52
CA LEU A 217 -22.39 20.57 -12.66
C LEU A 217 -21.16 20.02 -13.37
N ASN A 218 -20.74 18.78 -13.07
CA ASN A 218 -19.66 18.11 -13.80
C ASN A 218 -19.99 17.94 -15.29
N ARG A 219 -21.26 17.65 -15.63
CA ARG A 219 -21.72 17.57 -17.02
C ARG A 219 -21.56 18.92 -17.72
N ARG A 220 -22.01 20.00 -17.09
CA ARG A 220 -21.94 21.37 -17.64
C ARG A 220 -20.50 21.90 -17.73
N LEU A 221 -19.68 21.61 -16.72
CA LEU A 221 -18.28 22.04 -16.65
C LEU A 221 -17.30 21.12 -17.38
N ARG A 222 -17.76 20.01 -17.97
CA ARG A 222 -16.90 18.99 -18.59
C ARG A 222 -15.80 19.58 -19.48
N ARG A 223 -16.13 20.56 -20.33
CA ARG A 223 -15.16 21.17 -21.24
C ARG A 223 -14.14 22.03 -20.50
N VAL A 224 -14.57 22.79 -19.50
CA VAL A 224 -13.72 23.61 -18.64
C VAL A 224 -12.73 22.72 -17.89
N LEU A 225 -13.23 21.68 -17.22
CA LEU A 225 -12.41 20.75 -16.44
C LEU A 225 -11.36 20.02 -17.31
N GLN A 226 -11.73 19.62 -18.53
CA GLN A 226 -10.79 19.04 -19.49
C GLN A 226 -9.68 20.01 -19.91
N LEU A 227 -10.02 21.28 -20.11
CA LEU A 227 -9.06 22.32 -20.50
C LEU A 227 -8.12 22.67 -19.34
N GLU A 228 -8.64 22.82 -18.12
CA GLU A 228 -7.80 23.02 -16.93
C GLU A 228 -6.83 21.85 -16.70
N ALA A 229 -7.32 20.62 -16.79
CA ALA A 229 -6.49 19.44 -16.65
C ALA A 229 -5.38 19.38 -17.72
N ARG A 230 -5.67 19.84 -18.95
CA ARG A 230 -4.68 19.95 -20.01
C ARG A 230 -3.68 21.08 -19.73
N ALA A 231 -4.15 22.24 -19.26
CA ALA A 231 -3.30 23.38 -18.93
C ALA A 231 -2.28 23.02 -17.82
N ARG A 232 -2.73 22.38 -16.73
CA ARG A 232 -1.86 21.90 -15.65
C ARG A 232 -0.75 20.95 -16.11
N ARG A 233 -0.98 20.17 -17.16
CA ARG A 233 0.05 19.27 -17.75
C ARG A 233 1.10 19.99 -18.58
N LEU A 234 0.81 21.23 -19.00
CA LEU A 234 1.68 22.06 -19.83
C LEU A 234 2.46 23.10 -19.02
N GLU A 235 2.16 23.25 -17.72
CA GLU A 235 2.91 24.12 -16.83
C GLU A 235 4.33 23.57 -16.61
N PRO A 236 5.38 24.37 -16.82
CA PRO A 236 6.74 23.94 -16.54
C PRO A 236 6.91 23.65 -15.04
N LYS A 237 7.52 22.51 -14.73
CA LYS A 237 7.84 22.08 -13.37
C LYS A 237 9.00 22.88 -12.77
#